data_AF-A0A6A2XS49-F1
#
_entry.id   AF-A0A6A2XS49-F1
#
_cell.length_a   1.000
_cell.length_b   1.000
_cell.length_c   1.000
_cell.angle_alpha   90.00
_cell.angle_beta   90.00
_cell.angle_gamma   90.00
#
_symmetry.space_group_name_H-M   'P 1'
#
loop_
_entity.id
_entity.type
_entity.pdbx_description
1 polymer ?
#
loop_
_entity_poly.entity_id
_entity_poly.type
_entity_poly.pdbx_seq_one_letter_code
_entity_poly.pdbx_strand_id
1 'polypeptide(L)'
;MERKVSEKAVESITQRLSALDNLYFPRALQSSATDPSNRKSILHDLLSRDVPVFLERYGSQLTIDELHEFDALNDDYEVNWHLKHLRSKMSPTSEELKSRSVTVKNRRRAYLNKLVFDGQYFSEDAMREREPYLHHEYLGRFQDLRERSMARPGERWSETLMRRCEEARLVAKIREEQQRLGVAQKDWVGNENILRQQQEEEEEEEEEEEEEEEEEEEEDEMKKENGNDHGKEMLLDHPGDDKVAASETADQREELPSAEEMQDRMDQFTYIMQQKFLSGEDHEHLDYSKIDDDETLDDHWLREANHDAEEKYFAED
;
A
#
# COMPACT_ATOMS: atom_id res chain seq x y z
N MET A 1 -30.05 51.56 -9.69
CA MET A 1 -28.63 51.78 -9.36
C MET A 1 -27.90 50.52 -9.73
N GLU A 2 -27.03 50.55 -10.73
CA GLU A 2 -26.13 49.42 -11.01
C GLU A 2 -25.26 49.23 -9.78
N ARG A 3 -25.42 48.11 -9.07
CA ARG A 3 -24.51 47.74 -7.99
C ARG A 3 -23.19 47.37 -8.66
N LYS A 4 -22.12 48.07 -8.31
CA LYS A 4 -20.77 47.84 -8.84
C LYS A 4 -19.84 47.53 -7.68
N VAL A 5 -18.79 46.76 -7.96
CA VAL A 5 -17.67 46.58 -7.02
C VAL A 5 -17.09 47.97 -6.71
N SER A 6 -16.67 48.17 -5.46
CA SER A 6 -16.03 49.42 -5.04
C SER A 6 -14.82 49.73 -5.92
N GLU A 7 -14.74 50.93 -6.50
CA GLU A 7 -13.61 51.34 -7.35
C GLU A 7 -12.26 51.19 -6.63
N LYS A 8 -12.23 51.45 -5.31
CA LYS A 8 -11.04 51.23 -4.47
C LYS A 8 -10.64 49.76 -4.40
N ALA A 9 -11.60 48.85 -4.35
CA ALA A 9 -11.36 47.42 -4.33
C ALA A 9 -10.83 46.94 -5.69
N VAL A 10 -11.42 47.41 -6.80
CA VAL A 10 -10.95 47.15 -8.17
C VAL A 10 -9.49 47.58 -8.34
N GLU A 11 -9.13 48.79 -7.89
CA GLU A 11 -7.74 49.29 -7.96
C GLU A 11 -6.77 48.46 -7.11
N SER A 12 -7.19 48.07 -5.90
CA SER A 12 -6.36 47.27 -4.98
C SER A 12 -6.11 45.86 -5.53
N ILE A 13 -7.16 45.17 -5.97
CA ILE A 13 -7.10 43.81 -6.53
C ILE A 13 -6.21 43.80 -7.78
N THR A 14 -6.46 44.71 -8.73
CA THR A 14 -5.71 44.76 -9.98
C THR A 14 -4.24 45.11 -9.77
N GLN A 15 -3.94 45.99 -8.80
CA GLN A 15 -2.57 46.31 -8.42
C GLN A 15 -1.84 45.12 -7.81
N ARG A 16 -2.46 44.39 -6.89
CA ARG A 16 -1.87 43.19 -6.28
C ARG A 16 -1.63 42.10 -7.34
N LEU A 17 -2.64 41.79 -8.16
CA LEU A 17 -2.54 40.78 -9.21
C LEU A 17 -1.52 41.14 -10.30
N SER A 18 -1.30 42.44 -10.57
CA SER A 18 -0.28 42.88 -11.52
C SER A 18 1.15 42.61 -11.07
N ALA A 19 1.37 42.44 -9.76
CA ALA A 19 2.68 42.16 -9.17
C ALA A 19 3.01 40.66 -9.08
N LEU A 20 2.08 39.76 -9.43
CA LEU A 20 2.30 38.31 -9.37
C LEU A 20 3.04 37.80 -10.61
N ASP A 21 4.09 36.99 -10.48
CA ASP A 21 4.92 36.63 -11.64
C ASP A 21 4.28 35.58 -12.57
N ASN A 22 3.39 34.72 -12.05
CA ASN A 22 2.84 33.56 -12.77
C ASN A 22 1.38 33.73 -13.21
N LEU A 23 0.96 34.97 -13.53
CA LEU A 23 -0.41 35.21 -13.97
C LEU A 23 -0.57 34.86 -15.47
N TYR A 24 -1.53 34.01 -15.81
CA TYR A 24 -1.81 33.67 -17.20
C TYR A 24 -2.49 34.83 -17.93
N PHE A 25 -1.94 35.22 -19.09
CA PHE A 25 -2.57 36.14 -20.02
C PHE A 25 -2.77 35.48 -21.39
N PRO A 26 -3.90 35.73 -22.08
CA PRO A 26 -4.12 35.27 -23.45
C PRO A 26 -2.99 35.72 -24.38
N ARG A 27 -2.64 34.90 -25.37
CA ARG A 27 -1.50 35.13 -26.29
C ARG A 27 -1.48 36.52 -26.93
N ALA A 28 -2.65 37.06 -27.26
CA ALA A 28 -2.80 38.39 -27.84
C ALA A 28 -2.36 39.53 -26.90
N LEU A 29 -2.39 39.31 -25.58
CA LEU A 29 -2.08 40.28 -24.54
C LEU A 29 -0.73 40.04 -23.85
N GLN A 30 -0.02 38.95 -24.19
CA GLN A 30 1.25 38.59 -23.56
C GLN A 30 2.36 39.61 -23.80
N SER A 31 2.42 40.24 -24.99
CA SER A 31 3.41 41.28 -25.29
C SER A 31 3.24 42.50 -24.40
N SER A 32 2.00 42.96 -24.20
CA SER A 32 1.65 44.06 -23.29
C SER A 32 1.73 43.67 -21.81
N ALA A 33 1.58 42.39 -21.47
CA ALA A 33 1.63 41.90 -20.11
C ALA A 33 3.05 41.74 -19.54
N THR A 34 4.09 42.13 -20.29
CA THR A 34 5.48 42.14 -19.79
C THR A 34 5.73 43.24 -18.76
N ASP A 35 4.98 44.34 -18.85
CA ASP A 35 5.10 45.48 -17.93
C ASP A 35 3.98 45.47 -16.87
N PRO A 36 4.30 45.60 -15.55
CA PRO A 36 3.31 45.60 -14.48
C PRO A 36 2.21 46.66 -14.61
N SER A 37 2.50 47.84 -15.17
CA SER A 37 1.51 48.91 -15.32
C SER A 37 0.50 48.59 -16.42
N ASN A 38 0.97 48.03 -17.54
CA ASN A 38 0.10 47.51 -18.59
C ASN A 38 -0.74 46.32 -18.11
N ARG A 39 -0.18 45.41 -17.30
CA ARG A 39 -0.93 44.32 -16.66
C ARG A 39 -2.07 44.83 -15.80
N LYS A 40 -1.82 45.83 -14.96
CA LYS A 40 -2.85 46.47 -14.13
C LYS A 40 -3.98 47.02 -14.98
N SER A 41 -3.66 47.74 -16.07
CA SER A 41 -4.67 48.30 -16.98
C SER A 41 -5.52 47.22 -17.65
N ILE A 42 -4.93 46.10 -18.07
CA ILE A 42 -5.65 44.98 -18.70
C ILE A 42 -6.62 44.33 -17.72
N LEU A 43 -6.17 44.09 -16.49
CA LEU A 43 -7.02 43.50 -15.44
C LEU A 43 -8.15 44.44 -15.05
N HIS A 44 -7.87 45.74 -14.96
CA HIS A 44 -8.88 46.76 -14.67
C HIS A 44 -9.94 46.85 -15.77
N ASP A 45 -9.54 46.84 -17.05
CA ASP A 45 -10.48 46.81 -18.18
C ASP A 45 -11.37 45.57 -18.14
N LEU A 46 -10.78 44.39 -17.92
CA LEU A 46 -11.55 43.14 -17.85
C LEU A 46 -12.54 43.16 -16.68
N LEU A 47 -12.08 43.55 -15.49
CA LEU A 47 -12.92 43.61 -14.29
C LEU A 47 -14.07 44.61 -14.42
N SER A 48 -13.86 45.70 -15.17
CA SER A 48 -14.90 46.71 -15.44
C SER A 48 -15.89 46.28 -16.52
N ARG A 49 -15.45 45.46 -17.47
CA ARG A 49 -16.26 45.01 -18.61
C ARG A 49 -17.05 43.75 -18.31
N ASP A 50 -16.41 42.76 -17.70
CA ASP A 50 -16.93 41.41 -17.52
C ASP A 50 -16.37 40.77 -16.24
N VAL A 51 -17.17 40.83 -15.18
CA VAL A 51 -16.84 40.30 -13.86
C VAL A 51 -16.83 38.76 -13.85
N PRO A 52 -17.82 38.04 -14.43
CA PRO A 52 -17.78 36.58 -14.54
C PRO A 52 -16.48 36.05 -15.16
N VAL A 53 -16.08 36.57 -16.32
CA VAL A 53 -14.86 36.10 -17.02
C VAL A 53 -13.60 36.43 -16.22
N PHE A 54 -13.60 37.54 -15.47
CA PHE A 54 -12.51 37.85 -14.56
C PHE A 54 -12.42 36.81 -13.43
N LEU A 55 -13.54 36.45 -12.80
CA LEU A 55 -13.58 35.47 -11.72
C LEU A 55 -13.23 34.05 -12.19
N GLU A 56 -13.63 33.66 -13.40
CA GLU A 56 -13.25 32.39 -14.00
C GLU A 56 -11.72 32.26 -14.14
N ARG A 57 -11.06 33.33 -14.63
CA ARG A 57 -9.63 33.30 -14.97
C ARG A 57 -8.70 33.59 -13.79
N TYR A 58 -9.08 34.55 -12.95
CA TYR A 58 -8.21 35.09 -11.90
C TYR A 58 -8.76 34.85 -10.50
N GLY A 59 -9.98 34.33 -10.36
CA GLY A 59 -10.64 34.13 -9.07
C GLY A 59 -9.87 33.23 -8.11
N SER A 60 -9.12 32.24 -8.61
CA SER A 60 -8.28 31.37 -7.77
C SER A 60 -7.09 32.10 -7.13
N GLN A 61 -6.74 33.30 -7.61
CA GLN A 61 -5.64 34.13 -7.10
C GLN A 61 -6.13 35.25 -6.17
N LEU A 62 -7.44 35.33 -5.91
CA LEU A 62 -8.05 36.30 -5.00
C LEU A 62 -7.99 35.82 -3.56
N THR A 63 -7.97 36.77 -2.62
CA THR A 63 -8.12 36.46 -1.19
C THR A 63 -9.60 36.38 -0.79
N ILE A 64 -9.88 35.83 0.38
CA ILE A 64 -11.26 35.74 0.92
C ILE A 64 -11.87 37.14 1.07
N ASP A 65 -11.09 38.10 1.57
CA ASP A 65 -11.53 39.49 1.75
C ASP A 65 -11.85 40.16 0.40
N GLU A 66 -11.06 39.89 -0.62
CA GLU A 66 -11.31 40.40 -1.98
C GLU A 66 -12.54 39.75 -2.61
N LEU A 67 -12.81 38.47 -2.34
CA LEU A 67 -14.03 37.80 -2.79
C LEU A 67 -15.30 38.41 -2.16
N HIS A 68 -15.22 38.98 -0.96
CA HIS A 68 -16.35 39.66 -0.32
C HIS A 68 -16.74 40.96 -1.02
N GLU A 69 -15.81 41.64 -1.69
CA GLU A 69 -16.09 42.86 -2.46
C GLU A 69 -17.03 42.60 -3.66
N PHE A 70 -17.14 41.34 -4.09
CA PHE A 70 -18.03 40.89 -5.15
C PHE A 70 -19.43 40.47 -4.67
N ASP A 71 -19.67 40.37 -3.34
CA ASP A 71 -21.00 40.04 -2.81
C ASP A 71 -22.07 41.09 -3.19
N ALA A 72 -21.64 42.32 -3.53
CA ALA A 72 -22.52 43.36 -4.05
C ALA A 72 -23.16 43.01 -5.41
N LEU A 73 -22.56 42.06 -6.16
CA LEU A 73 -22.98 41.59 -7.48
C LEU A 73 -23.70 40.23 -7.45
N ASN A 74 -24.14 39.78 -6.28
CA ASN A 74 -24.77 38.46 -6.08
C ASN A 74 -26.10 38.25 -6.82
N ASP A 75 -26.66 39.32 -7.41
CA ASP A 75 -27.85 39.27 -8.26
C ASP A 75 -27.58 38.58 -9.61
N ASP A 76 -26.33 38.57 -10.07
CA ASP A 76 -25.91 37.85 -11.26
C ASP A 76 -25.65 36.38 -10.91
N TYR A 77 -26.30 35.47 -11.64
CA TYR A 77 -26.16 34.04 -11.44
C TYR A 77 -24.73 33.56 -11.65
N GLU A 78 -24.03 34.04 -12.70
CA GLU A 78 -22.68 33.59 -13.04
C GLU A 78 -21.68 34.03 -11.97
N VAL A 79 -21.77 35.29 -11.53
CA VAL A 79 -20.94 35.82 -10.45
C VAL A 79 -21.17 35.04 -9.16
N ASN A 80 -22.42 34.83 -8.77
CA ASN A 80 -22.79 34.07 -7.57
C ASN A 80 -22.24 32.63 -7.62
N TRP A 81 -22.36 31.96 -8.77
CA TRP A 81 -21.82 30.62 -8.98
C TRP A 81 -20.30 30.60 -8.82
N HIS A 82 -19.57 31.51 -9.47
CA HIS A 82 -18.12 31.61 -9.33
C HIS A 82 -17.69 31.90 -7.89
N LEU A 83 -18.38 32.81 -7.19
CA LEU A 83 -18.07 33.12 -5.78
C LEU A 83 -18.26 31.92 -4.87
N LYS A 84 -19.37 31.18 -5.02
CA LYS A 84 -19.60 29.94 -4.25
C LYS A 84 -18.54 28.89 -4.56
N HIS A 85 -18.23 28.67 -5.84
CA HIS A 85 -17.24 27.69 -6.27
C HIS A 85 -15.84 28.01 -5.74
N LEU A 86 -15.42 29.29 -5.83
CA LEU A 86 -14.13 29.75 -5.32
C LEU A 86 -14.05 29.64 -3.80
N ARG A 87 -15.12 30.00 -3.08
CA ARG A 87 -15.20 29.85 -1.63
C ARG A 87 -15.12 28.39 -1.20
N SER A 88 -15.84 27.49 -1.88
CA SER A 88 -15.78 26.06 -1.62
C SER A 88 -14.38 25.49 -1.88
N LYS A 89 -13.65 25.99 -2.88
CA LYS A 89 -12.26 25.58 -3.14
C LYS A 89 -11.28 26.08 -2.07
N MET A 90 -11.42 27.32 -1.61
CA MET A 90 -10.50 27.94 -0.65
C MET A 90 -10.77 27.50 0.80
N SER A 91 -12.05 27.42 1.16
CA SER A 91 -12.53 27.10 2.51
C SER A 91 -13.68 26.09 2.40
N PRO A 92 -13.39 24.83 2.05
CA PRO A 92 -14.41 23.81 1.89
C PRO A 92 -15.14 23.58 3.21
N THR A 93 -16.47 23.60 3.16
CA THR A 93 -17.30 23.33 4.35
C THR A 93 -17.15 21.87 4.76
N SER A 94 -17.36 21.53 6.04
CA SER A 94 -17.31 20.13 6.50
C SER A 94 -18.24 19.22 5.69
N GLU A 95 -19.41 19.71 5.29
CA GLU A 95 -20.35 18.97 4.43
C GLU A 95 -19.81 18.75 3.01
N GLU A 96 -19.11 19.74 2.44
CA GLU A 96 -18.49 19.64 1.12
C GLU A 96 -17.29 18.70 1.12
N LEU A 97 -16.50 18.69 2.20
CA LEU A 97 -15.43 17.70 2.38
C LEU A 97 -16.00 16.28 2.49
N LYS A 98 -17.11 16.11 3.20
CA LYS A 98 -17.80 14.83 3.31
C LYS A 98 -18.36 14.40 1.96
N SER A 99 -19.03 15.29 1.23
CA SER A 99 -19.58 14.95 -0.08
C SER A 99 -18.48 14.58 -1.07
N ARG A 100 -17.39 15.34 -1.13
CA ARG A 100 -16.20 14.99 -1.94
C ARG A 100 -15.61 13.64 -1.54
N SER A 101 -15.47 13.37 -0.25
CA SER A 101 -14.97 12.08 0.24
C SER A 101 -15.89 10.92 -0.15
N VAL A 102 -17.20 11.11 -0.09
CA VAL A 102 -18.20 10.12 -0.54
C VAL A 102 -18.08 9.90 -2.04
N THR A 103 -18.01 10.96 -2.86
CA THR A 103 -17.82 10.85 -4.30
C THR A 103 -16.56 10.07 -4.65
N VAL A 104 -15.43 10.38 -4.00
CA VAL A 104 -14.16 9.65 -4.20
C VAL A 104 -14.30 8.17 -3.85
N LYS A 105 -14.87 7.85 -2.68
CA LYS A 105 -15.07 6.45 -2.25
C LYS A 105 -15.96 5.68 -3.21
N ASN A 106 -17.02 6.33 -3.70
CA ASN A 106 -17.93 5.77 -4.68
C ASN A 106 -17.18 5.51 -6.00
N ARG A 107 -16.51 6.51 -6.59
CA ARG A 107 -15.74 6.37 -7.83
C ARG A 107 -14.70 5.25 -7.73
N ARG A 108 -13.94 5.20 -6.63
CA ARG A 108 -12.99 4.12 -6.36
C ARG A 108 -13.67 2.77 -6.30
N ARG A 109 -14.80 2.63 -5.61
CA ARG A 109 -15.53 1.36 -5.56
C ARG A 109 -16.08 0.93 -6.92
N ALA A 110 -16.57 1.85 -7.76
CA ALA A 110 -16.96 1.54 -9.13
C ALA A 110 -15.76 1.02 -9.95
N TYR A 111 -14.61 1.68 -9.81
CA TYR A 111 -13.38 1.25 -10.48
C TYR A 111 -12.85 -0.09 -9.94
N LEU A 112 -12.96 -0.34 -8.63
CA LEU A 112 -12.61 -1.62 -8.01
C LEU A 112 -13.42 -2.75 -8.63
N ASN A 113 -14.73 -2.60 -8.81
CA ASN A 113 -15.57 -3.62 -9.42
C ASN A 113 -15.10 -3.95 -10.85
N LYS A 114 -14.69 -2.93 -11.61
CA LYS A 114 -14.08 -3.11 -12.93
C LYS A 114 -12.77 -3.90 -12.85
N LEU A 115 -11.88 -3.54 -11.92
CA LEU A 115 -10.60 -4.24 -11.73
C LEU A 115 -10.78 -5.70 -11.28
N VAL A 116 -11.77 -5.96 -10.44
CA VAL A 116 -12.13 -7.32 -10.01
C VAL A 116 -12.65 -8.14 -11.20
N PHE A 117 -13.48 -7.54 -12.06
CA PHE A 117 -13.95 -8.18 -13.28
C PHE A 117 -12.81 -8.47 -14.28
N ASP A 118 -11.87 -7.52 -14.44
CA ASP A 118 -10.71 -7.68 -15.33
C ASP A 118 -9.74 -8.76 -14.81
N GLY A 119 -9.70 -9.00 -13.49
CA GLY A 119 -8.97 -10.10 -12.84
C GLY A 119 -7.45 -9.96 -12.80
N GLN A 120 -6.86 -8.97 -13.47
CA GLN A 120 -5.41 -8.80 -13.54
C GLN A 120 -4.83 -8.12 -12.28
N TYR A 121 -5.47 -7.06 -11.82
CA TYR A 121 -4.96 -6.23 -10.72
C TYR A 121 -5.02 -6.92 -9.36
N PHE A 122 -6.10 -7.68 -9.12
CA PHE A 122 -6.30 -8.47 -7.91
C PHE A 122 -5.96 -9.95 -8.13
N SER A 123 -5.11 -10.27 -9.11
CA SER A 123 -4.51 -11.60 -9.20
C SER A 123 -3.51 -11.81 -8.05
N GLU A 124 -3.34 -13.06 -7.62
CA GLU A 124 -2.38 -13.39 -6.54
C GLU A 124 -0.99 -12.84 -6.84
N ASP A 125 -0.47 -13.08 -8.06
CA ASP A 125 0.85 -12.62 -8.47
C ASP A 125 0.96 -11.08 -8.42
N ALA A 126 -0.04 -10.36 -8.94
CA ALA A 126 -0.04 -8.90 -8.91
C ALA A 126 -0.16 -8.34 -7.50
N MET A 127 -0.90 -9.00 -6.61
CA MET A 127 -0.99 -8.58 -5.20
C MET A 127 0.31 -8.91 -4.44
N ARG A 128 0.94 -10.06 -4.71
CA ARG A 128 2.23 -10.47 -4.13
C ARG A 128 3.35 -9.50 -4.47
N GLU A 129 3.41 -9.01 -5.71
CA GLU A 129 4.45 -8.06 -6.12
C GLU A 129 4.36 -6.70 -5.42
N ARG A 130 3.12 -6.27 -5.13
CA ARG A 130 2.79 -4.98 -4.52
C ARG A 130 2.92 -5.04 -3.00
N GLU A 131 2.43 -6.11 -2.39
CA GLU A 131 2.46 -6.33 -0.94
C GLU A 131 3.09 -7.68 -0.57
N PRO A 132 4.42 -7.83 -0.75
CA PRO A 132 5.11 -9.11 -0.58
C PRO A 132 5.03 -9.66 0.85
N TYR A 133 5.13 -8.78 1.86
CA TYR A 133 5.07 -9.20 3.27
C TYR A 133 3.69 -9.69 3.67
N LEU A 134 2.65 -8.97 3.25
CA LEU A 134 1.27 -9.37 3.51
C LEU A 134 0.94 -10.70 2.80
N HIS A 135 1.35 -10.85 1.54
CA HIS A 135 1.21 -12.14 0.84
C HIS A 135 1.93 -13.26 1.59
N HIS A 136 3.16 -13.01 2.06
CA HIS A 136 3.92 -14.00 2.80
C HIS A 136 3.19 -14.45 4.06
N GLU A 137 2.64 -13.54 4.86
CA GLU A 137 1.91 -13.85 6.08
C GLU A 137 0.64 -14.68 5.85
N TYR A 138 -0.13 -14.38 4.80
CA TYR A 138 -1.39 -15.07 4.53
C TYR A 138 -1.24 -16.34 3.69
N LEU A 139 -0.29 -16.39 2.77
CA LEU A 139 -0.16 -17.46 1.78
C LEU A 139 1.26 -18.04 1.75
N GLY A 140 2.27 -17.17 1.67
CA GLY A 140 3.64 -17.60 1.40
C GLY A 140 4.32 -18.43 2.50
N ARG A 141 3.87 -18.37 3.76
CA ARG A 141 4.33 -19.26 4.85
C ARG A 141 3.89 -20.71 4.66
N PHE A 142 2.75 -20.91 4.01
CA PHE A 142 2.13 -22.22 3.81
C PHE A 142 2.39 -22.81 2.43
N GLN A 143 2.99 -22.02 1.54
CA GLN A 143 3.23 -22.41 0.16
C GLN A 143 4.45 -23.36 0.11
N ASP A 144 4.24 -24.53 -0.51
CA ASP A 144 5.17 -25.65 -0.52
C ASP A 144 6.61 -25.24 -0.90
N LEU A 145 7.59 -25.83 -0.19
CA LEU A 145 9.02 -25.75 -0.52
C LEU A 145 9.34 -26.13 -1.98
N ARG A 146 8.43 -26.88 -2.64
CA ARG A 146 8.53 -27.25 -4.07
C ARG A 146 8.45 -26.04 -5.00
N GLU A 147 7.65 -25.02 -4.67
CA GLU A 147 7.57 -23.81 -5.49
C GLU A 147 8.85 -22.96 -5.35
N ARG A 148 9.49 -23.04 -4.18
CA ARG A 148 10.79 -22.44 -3.85
C ARG A 148 12.00 -23.24 -4.34
N SER A 149 11.78 -24.44 -4.88
CA SER A 149 12.86 -25.35 -5.30
C SER A 149 13.78 -24.74 -6.36
N MET A 150 15.06 -25.12 -6.29
CA MET A 150 16.12 -24.62 -7.18
C MET A 150 15.95 -25.05 -8.64
N ALA A 151 15.20 -26.11 -8.93
CA ALA A 151 14.99 -26.57 -10.29
C ALA A 151 13.60 -27.19 -10.43
N ARG A 152 12.81 -26.67 -11.38
CA ARG A 152 11.54 -27.28 -11.78
C ARG A 152 11.79 -28.21 -12.98
N PRO A 153 11.18 -29.41 -13.04
CA PRO A 153 11.35 -30.30 -14.19
C PRO A 153 10.96 -29.60 -15.50
N GLY A 154 11.90 -29.50 -16.44
CA GLY A 154 11.67 -28.91 -17.77
C GLY A 154 11.91 -27.39 -17.88
N GLU A 155 12.28 -26.71 -16.79
CA GLU A 155 12.61 -25.27 -16.79
C GLU A 155 14.04 -25.04 -17.30
N ARG A 156 14.26 -23.98 -18.11
CA ARG A 156 15.61 -23.60 -18.54
C ARG A 156 16.33 -22.90 -17.38
N TRP A 157 17.65 -23.09 -17.26
CA TRP A 157 18.47 -22.38 -16.28
C TRP A 157 18.28 -20.85 -16.27
N SER A 158 18.04 -20.25 -17.43
CA SER A 158 17.73 -18.82 -17.54
C SER A 158 16.43 -18.43 -16.86
N GLU A 159 15.38 -19.25 -16.98
CA GLU A 159 14.07 -19.01 -16.37
C GLU A 159 14.16 -19.20 -14.85
N THR A 160 14.83 -20.26 -14.42
CA THR A 160 15.14 -20.51 -13.00
C THR A 160 15.90 -19.34 -12.38
N LEU A 161 16.92 -18.80 -13.06
CA LEU A 161 17.70 -17.66 -12.58
C LEU A 161 16.84 -16.40 -12.45
N MET A 162 16.03 -16.09 -13.47
CA MET A 162 15.11 -14.94 -13.43
C MET A 162 14.13 -15.04 -12.26
N ARG A 163 13.49 -16.20 -12.09
CA ARG A 163 12.59 -16.47 -10.96
C ARG A 163 13.27 -16.31 -9.61
N ARG A 164 14.51 -16.79 -9.45
CA ARG A 164 15.27 -16.66 -8.18
C ARG A 164 15.68 -15.22 -7.90
N CYS A 165 16.04 -14.46 -8.93
CA CYS A 165 16.32 -13.03 -8.77
C CYS A 165 15.06 -12.25 -8.35
N GLU A 166 13.91 -12.57 -8.94
CA GLU A 166 12.61 -11.99 -8.57
C GLU A 166 12.25 -12.36 -7.13
N GLU A 167 12.37 -13.64 -6.75
CA GLU A 167 12.11 -14.11 -5.39
C GLU A 167 13.04 -13.45 -4.36
N ALA A 168 14.33 -13.32 -4.67
CA ALA A 168 15.29 -12.65 -3.80
C ALA A 168 14.94 -11.17 -3.58
N ARG A 169 14.42 -10.50 -4.62
CA ARG A 169 13.92 -9.12 -4.51
C ARG A 169 12.69 -9.04 -3.61
N LEU A 170 11.76 -10.00 -3.71
CA LEU A 170 10.58 -10.07 -2.83
C LEU A 170 10.99 -10.33 -1.38
N VAL A 171 11.87 -11.29 -1.13
CA VAL A 171 12.41 -11.59 0.22
C VAL A 171 13.11 -10.37 0.82
N ALA A 172 13.88 -9.61 0.04
CA ALA A 172 14.49 -8.38 0.51
C ALA A 172 13.44 -7.35 0.97
N LYS A 173 12.38 -7.11 0.17
CA LYS A 173 11.25 -6.25 0.57
C LYS A 173 10.55 -6.74 1.83
N ILE A 174 10.34 -8.06 1.95
CA ILE A 174 9.75 -8.67 3.15
C ILE A 174 10.60 -8.35 4.39
N ARG A 175 11.93 -8.52 4.29
CA ARG A 175 12.85 -8.24 5.40
C ARG A 175 12.84 -6.77 5.81
N GLU A 176 12.82 -5.86 4.83
CA GLU A 176 12.71 -4.41 5.09
C GLU A 176 11.43 -4.09 5.88
N GLU A 177 10.30 -4.68 5.51
CA GLU A 177 9.03 -4.49 6.22
C GLU A 177 9.03 -5.16 7.61
N GLN A 178 9.58 -6.38 7.76
CA GLN A 178 9.76 -7.04 9.04
C GLN A 178 10.62 -6.21 10.00
N GLN A 179 11.71 -5.60 9.49
CA GLN A 179 12.55 -4.69 10.25
C GLN A 179 11.78 -3.44 10.66
N ARG A 180 11.00 -2.84 9.75
CA ARG A 180 10.18 -1.65 10.02
C ARG A 180 9.14 -1.92 11.12
N LEU A 181 8.57 -3.12 11.15
CA LEU A 181 7.58 -3.56 12.14
C LEU A 181 8.21 -4.05 13.45
N GLY A 182 9.55 -4.16 13.53
CA GLY A 182 10.25 -4.61 14.73
C GLY A 182 10.15 -6.11 15.01
N VAL A 183 9.93 -6.91 13.96
CA VAL A 183 9.92 -8.38 14.06
C VAL A 183 11.31 -8.87 14.48
N ALA A 184 11.37 -9.82 15.41
CA ALA A 184 12.64 -10.38 15.89
C ALA A 184 13.41 -11.04 14.75
N GLN A 185 14.74 -10.87 14.72
CA GLN A 185 15.58 -11.35 13.62
C GLN A 185 15.46 -12.86 13.39
N LYS A 186 15.23 -13.64 14.44
CA LYS A 186 14.99 -15.10 14.34
C LYS A 186 13.77 -15.46 13.48
N ASP A 187 12.76 -14.60 13.42
CA ASP A 187 11.50 -14.82 12.70
C ASP A 187 11.55 -14.21 11.28
N TRP A 188 12.73 -13.76 10.83
CA TRP A 188 12.89 -13.16 9.50
C TRP A 188 12.85 -14.19 8.38
N VAL A 189 12.22 -13.84 7.28
CA VAL A 189 12.10 -14.73 6.12
C VAL A 189 13.47 -15.08 5.54
N GLY A 190 13.69 -16.38 5.31
CA GLY A 190 14.93 -16.92 4.77
C GLY A 190 16.06 -17.07 5.79
N ASN A 191 15.82 -16.82 7.08
CA ASN A 191 16.72 -17.29 8.13
C ASN A 191 16.61 -18.79 8.39
N GLU A 192 15.58 -19.46 7.84
CA GLU A 192 15.46 -20.93 7.88
C GLU A 192 16.72 -21.64 7.35
N ASN A 193 17.34 -21.13 6.28
CA ASN A 193 18.58 -21.71 5.75
C ASN A 193 19.80 -21.44 6.65
N ILE A 194 19.81 -20.32 7.37
CA ILE A 194 20.89 -19.94 8.28
C ILE A 194 20.78 -20.74 9.57
N LEU A 195 19.56 -20.88 10.10
CA LEU A 195 19.27 -21.71 11.26
C LEU A 195 19.53 -23.18 10.97
N ARG A 196 19.17 -23.65 9.78
CA ARG A 196 19.47 -25.02 9.34
C ARG A 196 20.96 -25.26 9.15
N GLN A 197 21.71 -24.30 8.60
CA GLN A 197 23.17 -24.40 8.55
C GLN A 197 23.80 -24.39 9.94
N GLN A 198 23.29 -23.59 10.87
CA GLN A 198 23.76 -23.58 12.25
C GLN A 198 23.42 -24.89 12.98
N GLN A 199 22.26 -25.47 12.72
CA GLN A 199 21.90 -26.80 13.25
C GLN A 199 22.76 -27.91 12.63
N GLU A 200 23.02 -27.86 11.32
CA GLU A 200 23.92 -28.81 10.65
C GLU A 200 25.37 -28.66 11.18
N GLU A 201 25.83 -27.43 11.46
CA GLU A 201 27.13 -27.18 12.11
C GLU A 201 27.16 -27.64 13.59
N GLU A 202 26.08 -27.44 14.36
CA GLU A 202 25.98 -27.95 15.75
C GLU A 202 25.93 -29.48 15.80
N GLU A 203 25.21 -30.14 14.86
CA GLU A 203 25.20 -31.61 14.73
C GLU A 203 26.58 -32.15 14.33
N GLU A 204 27.31 -31.48 13.43
CA GLU A 204 28.69 -31.84 13.09
C GLU A 204 29.65 -31.67 14.29
N GLU A 205 29.50 -30.59 15.10
CA GLU A 205 30.29 -30.40 16.33
C GLU A 205 29.97 -31.47 17.40
N GLU A 206 28.70 -31.86 17.57
CA GLU A 206 28.32 -32.96 18.49
C GLU A 206 28.86 -34.33 18.01
N GLU A 207 28.83 -34.62 16.71
CA GLU A 207 29.44 -35.85 16.15
C GLU A 207 30.97 -35.87 16.35
N GLU A 208 31.67 -34.73 16.18
CA GLU A 208 33.11 -34.65 16.46
C GLU A 208 33.43 -34.85 17.95
N GLU A 209 32.61 -34.31 18.87
CA GLU A 209 32.79 -34.56 20.32
C GLU A 209 32.55 -36.03 20.70
N GLU A 210 31.55 -36.71 20.11
CA GLU A 210 31.31 -38.14 20.33
C GLU A 210 32.47 -39.01 19.79
N GLU A 211 33.04 -38.69 18.62
CA GLU A 211 34.21 -39.39 18.08
C GLU A 211 35.47 -39.20 18.96
N GLU A 212 35.69 -38.00 19.51
CA GLU A 212 36.81 -37.76 20.45
C GLU A 212 36.64 -38.54 21.77
N GLU A 213 35.42 -38.65 22.31
CA GLU A 213 35.14 -39.47 23.50
C GLU A 213 35.37 -40.98 23.23
N GLU A 214 34.96 -41.49 22.06
CA GLU A 214 35.24 -42.89 21.67
C GLU A 214 36.74 -43.17 21.53
N GLU A 215 37.53 -42.26 20.95
CA GLU A 215 39.00 -42.40 20.86
C GLU A 215 39.69 -42.38 22.24
N GLU A 216 39.23 -41.53 23.18
CA GLU A 216 39.75 -41.52 24.55
C GLU A 216 39.43 -42.83 25.31
N GLU A 217 38.23 -43.40 25.13
CA GLU A 217 37.86 -44.68 25.72
C GLU A 217 38.70 -45.84 25.16
N GLU A 218 38.95 -45.88 23.83
CA GLU A 218 39.84 -46.89 23.21
C GLU A 218 41.29 -46.78 23.71
N GLU A 219 41.80 -45.56 23.89
CA GLU A 219 43.14 -45.34 24.48
C GLU A 219 43.23 -45.83 25.94
N ASP A 220 42.18 -45.64 26.73
CA ASP A 220 42.14 -46.07 28.12
C ASP A 220 41.95 -47.59 28.27
N GLU A 221 41.24 -48.25 27.34
CA GLU A 221 41.19 -49.71 27.24
C GLU A 221 42.55 -50.31 26.85
N MET A 222 43.26 -49.72 25.88
CA MET A 222 44.61 -50.17 25.50
C MET A 222 45.64 -49.98 26.61
N LYS A 223 45.48 -48.96 27.48
CA LYS A 223 46.32 -48.78 28.68
C LYS A 223 46.03 -49.83 29.76
N LYS A 224 44.81 -50.37 29.83
CA LYS A 224 44.44 -51.43 30.78
C LYS A 224 44.86 -52.84 30.33
N GLU A 225 45.00 -53.10 29.03
CA GLU A 225 45.49 -54.41 28.54
C GLU A 225 46.98 -54.68 28.79
N ASN A 226 47.80 -53.66 29.09
CA ASN A 226 49.23 -53.84 29.36
C ASN A 226 49.58 -54.05 30.86
N GLY A 227 48.57 -54.31 31.70
CA GLY A 227 48.70 -54.62 33.13
C GLY A 227 48.12 -55.99 33.47
N ASN A 228 48.93 -57.05 33.36
CA ASN A 228 48.53 -58.41 33.73
C ASN A 228 48.30 -58.54 35.26
N ASP A 229 47.14 -59.05 35.68
CA ASP A 229 46.96 -60.32 36.43
C ASP A 229 45.95 -60.31 37.62
N HIS A 230 44.89 -61.14 37.45
CA HIS A 230 44.13 -61.95 38.42
C HIS A 230 43.13 -61.34 39.44
N GLY A 231 41.84 -61.71 39.31
CA GLY A 231 40.88 -61.58 40.43
C GLY A 231 39.37 -61.84 40.27
N LYS A 232 38.92 -62.89 39.56
CA LYS A 232 37.71 -63.74 39.81
C LYS A 232 36.31 -63.16 40.20
N GLU A 233 35.34 -63.40 39.31
CA GLU A 233 33.88 -63.77 39.41
C GLU A 233 32.92 -63.21 40.48
N MET A 234 31.76 -62.66 40.03
CA MET A 234 30.37 -63.22 40.10
C MET A 234 29.33 -62.13 39.76
N LEU A 235 28.59 -62.22 38.64
CA LEU A 235 27.22 -62.78 38.49
C LEU A 235 26.07 -61.99 39.18
N LEU A 236 25.20 -61.27 38.44
CA LEU A 236 23.86 -61.72 37.95
C LEU A 236 22.99 -60.58 37.34
N ASP A 237 22.63 -60.73 36.06
CA ASP A 237 21.34 -60.53 35.35
C ASP A 237 20.32 -59.40 35.69
N HIS A 238 20.19 -58.43 34.75
CA HIS A 238 19.01 -58.04 33.89
C HIS A 238 17.62 -57.70 34.53
N PRO A 239 16.66 -57.00 33.84
CA PRO A 239 16.68 -56.18 32.60
C PRO A 239 15.84 -54.86 32.64
N GLY A 240 15.80 -54.09 31.54
CA GLY A 240 14.66 -53.24 31.13
C GLY A 240 14.99 -51.76 30.91
N ASP A 241 15.49 -51.40 29.73
CA ASP A 241 14.72 -50.88 28.57
C ASP A 241 13.97 -49.56 28.82
N ASP A 242 14.53 -48.52 28.19
CA ASP A 242 13.86 -47.49 27.39
C ASP A 242 12.58 -46.87 27.95
N LYS A 243 12.74 -45.64 28.47
CA LYS A 243 11.96 -44.47 28.00
C LYS A 243 12.81 -43.21 28.09
N VAL A 244 13.47 -42.93 26.96
CA VAL A 244 13.69 -41.59 26.40
C VAL A 244 12.84 -40.54 27.11
N ALA A 245 13.51 -39.68 27.87
CA ALA A 245 12.98 -38.39 28.25
C ALA A 245 12.70 -37.65 26.94
N ALA A 246 11.41 -37.55 26.59
CA ALA A 246 10.96 -36.68 25.53
C ALA A 246 11.33 -35.25 25.93
N SER A 247 12.48 -34.81 25.40
CA SER A 247 12.88 -33.42 25.39
C SER A 247 11.74 -32.61 24.77
N GLU A 248 11.34 -31.59 25.51
CA GLU A 248 10.29 -30.65 25.17
C GLU A 248 10.77 -29.70 24.06
N THR A 249 10.85 -30.19 22.82
CA THR A 249 11.00 -29.34 21.63
C THR A 249 10.17 -29.92 20.49
N ALA A 250 8.86 -30.08 20.73
CA ALA A 250 7.88 -30.21 19.66
C ALA A 250 7.71 -28.83 19.02
N ASP A 251 8.69 -28.52 18.19
CA ASP A 251 8.82 -27.41 17.28
C ASP A 251 7.51 -27.18 16.52
N GLN A 252 7.15 -25.91 16.37
CA GLN A 252 5.90 -25.45 15.76
C GLN A 252 5.98 -25.73 14.25
N ARG A 253 5.82 -26.99 13.84
CA ARG A 253 5.41 -27.30 12.47
C ARG A 253 4.01 -26.75 12.34
N GLU A 254 3.87 -25.53 11.80
CA GLU A 254 2.58 -25.02 11.39
C GLU A 254 1.96 -26.07 10.46
N GLU A 255 0.89 -26.72 10.94
CA GLU A 255 0.16 -27.71 10.15
C GLU A 255 -0.24 -27.05 8.84
N LEU A 256 0.14 -27.65 7.71
CA LEU A 256 -0.24 -27.15 6.39
C LEU A 256 -1.77 -27.01 6.35
N PRO A 257 -2.29 -25.80 6.10
CA PRO A 257 -3.73 -25.59 6.07
C PRO A 257 -4.40 -26.48 5.04
N SER A 258 -5.62 -26.89 5.35
CA SER A 258 -6.49 -27.52 4.37
C SER A 258 -6.72 -26.60 3.17
N ALA A 259 -7.14 -27.17 2.04
CA ALA A 259 -7.43 -26.39 0.83
C ALA A 259 -8.53 -25.33 1.06
N GLU A 260 -9.51 -25.62 1.91
CA GLU A 260 -10.57 -24.68 2.29
C GLU A 260 -10.00 -23.51 3.10
N GLU A 261 -9.17 -23.78 4.10
CA GLU A 261 -8.52 -22.74 4.91
C GLU A 261 -7.52 -21.90 4.11
N MET A 262 -6.88 -22.49 3.09
CA MET A 262 -6.01 -21.76 2.16
C MET A 262 -6.82 -20.80 1.29
N GLN A 263 -8.01 -21.23 0.83
CA GLN A 263 -8.92 -20.35 0.09
C GLN A 263 -9.42 -19.21 0.98
N ASP A 264 -9.79 -19.48 2.23
CA ASP A 264 -10.21 -18.44 3.17
C ASP A 264 -9.10 -17.40 3.43
N ARG A 265 -7.83 -17.84 3.52
CA ARG A 265 -6.69 -16.92 3.65
C ARG A 265 -6.47 -16.10 2.38
N MET A 266 -6.64 -16.69 1.20
CA MET A 266 -6.59 -15.97 -0.08
C MET A 266 -7.69 -14.89 -0.14
N ASP A 267 -8.91 -15.22 0.28
CA ASP A 267 -10.03 -14.29 0.29
C ASP A 267 -9.80 -13.14 1.29
N GLN A 268 -9.25 -13.44 2.46
CA GLN A 268 -8.83 -12.42 3.45
C GLN A 268 -7.74 -11.51 2.90
N PHE A 269 -6.71 -12.07 2.28
CA PHE A 269 -5.64 -11.31 1.63
C PHE A 269 -6.22 -10.38 0.55
N THR A 270 -7.05 -10.92 -0.32
CA THR A 270 -7.72 -10.17 -1.39
C THR A 270 -8.60 -9.06 -0.82
N TYR A 271 -9.35 -9.33 0.24
CA TYR A 271 -10.17 -8.33 0.92
C TYR A 271 -9.32 -7.17 1.48
N ILE A 272 -8.19 -7.45 2.13
CA ILE A 272 -7.28 -6.42 2.63
C ILE A 272 -6.75 -5.57 1.47
N MET A 273 -6.33 -6.21 0.37
CA MET A 273 -5.87 -5.50 -0.83
C MET A 273 -6.94 -4.60 -1.43
N GLN A 274 -8.19 -5.06 -1.45
CA GLN A 274 -9.35 -4.25 -1.87
C GLN A 274 -9.59 -3.06 -0.93
N GLN A 275 -9.43 -3.22 0.38
CA GLN A 275 -9.56 -2.11 1.34
C GLN A 275 -8.45 -1.07 1.17
N LYS A 276 -7.19 -1.53 1.01
CA LYS A 276 -6.04 -0.65 0.72
C LYS A 276 -6.25 0.12 -0.58
N PHE A 277 -6.83 -0.53 -1.57
CA PHE A 277 -7.21 0.14 -2.81
C PHE A 277 -8.24 1.26 -2.56
N LEU A 278 -9.29 1.00 -1.77
CA LEU A 278 -10.33 1.99 -1.50
C LEU A 278 -9.83 3.17 -0.64
N SER A 279 -8.93 2.90 0.31
CA SER A 279 -8.30 3.94 1.13
C SER A 279 -7.31 4.79 0.32
N GLY A 280 -6.79 4.28 -0.80
CA GLY A 280 -5.86 4.99 -1.67
C GLY A 280 -4.40 4.78 -1.30
N GLU A 281 -4.10 3.72 -0.54
CA GLU A 281 -2.75 3.40 -0.08
C GLU A 281 -1.86 2.85 -1.22
N ASP A 282 -2.47 2.41 -2.31
CA ASP A 282 -1.85 1.75 -3.47
C ASP A 282 -1.26 2.72 -4.52
N HIS A 283 -1.02 3.96 -4.12
CA HIS A 283 -0.63 5.08 -4.98
C HIS A 283 0.70 4.89 -5.72
N GLU A 284 1.56 3.98 -5.23
CA GLU A 284 2.81 3.60 -5.91
C GLU A 284 2.56 2.79 -7.20
N HIS A 285 1.43 2.10 -7.27
CA HIS A 285 1.08 1.20 -8.38
C HIS A 285 -0.06 1.74 -9.25
N LEU A 286 -0.81 2.71 -8.74
CA LEU A 286 -1.95 3.28 -9.44
C LEU A 286 -2.09 4.79 -9.20
N ASP A 287 -2.31 5.51 -10.29
CA ASP A 287 -2.58 6.94 -10.26
C ASP A 287 -4.07 7.19 -9.94
N TYR A 288 -4.36 7.44 -8.66
CA TYR A 288 -5.71 7.68 -8.17
C TYR A 288 -6.36 8.95 -8.71
N SER A 289 -5.59 9.95 -9.15
CA SER A 289 -6.19 11.16 -9.75
C SER A 289 -7.00 10.83 -11.00
N LYS A 290 -6.63 9.78 -11.74
CA LYS A 290 -7.39 9.30 -12.91
C LYS A 290 -8.72 8.65 -12.56
N ILE A 291 -8.95 8.31 -11.29
CA ILE A 291 -10.17 7.65 -10.80
C ILE A 291 -11.00 8.65 -10.01
N ASP A 292 -10.35 9.38 -9.10
CA ASP A 292 -10.97 10.34 -8.19
C ASP A 292 -11.59 11.52 -8.96
N ASP A 293 -11.01 11.90 -10.11
CA ASP A 293 -11.51 12.98 -10.97
C ASP A 293 -12.33 12.46 -12.18
N ASP A 294 -12.54 11.14 -12.32
CA ASP A 294 -13.31 10.56 -13.43
C ASP A 294 -14.82 10.59 -13.15
N GLU A 295 -15.49 11.60 -13.70
CA GLU A 295 -16.94 11.77 -13.59
C GLU A 295 -17.74 10.64 -14.28
N THR A 296 -17.14 9.91 -15.23
CA THR A 296 -17.86 8.83 -15.94
C THR A 296 -18.17 7.62 -15.04
N LEU A 297 -17.48 7.52 -13.90
CA LEU A 297 -17.72 6.50 -12.89
C LEU A 297 -18.94 6.80 -12.01
N ASP A 298 -19.47 8.03 -12.05
CA ASP A 298 -20.64 8.41 -11.24
C ASP A 298 -21.92 7.71 -11.74
N ASP A 299 -22.00 7.39 -13.03
CA ASP A 299 -23.13 6.67 -13.65
C ASP A 299 -23.33 5.26 -13.05
N HIS A 300 -22.24 4.64 -12.58
CA HIS A 300 -22.30 3.32 -11.92
C HIS A 300 -23.17 3.38 -10.67
N TRP A 301 -23.02 4.45 -9.88
CA TRP A 301 -23.75 4.63 -8.62
C TRP A 301 -25.17 5.10 -8.82
N LEU A 302 -25.41 5.88 -9.88
CA LEU A 302 -26.76 6.37 -10.17
C LEU A 302 -27.73 5.20 -10.42
N ARG A 303 -27.25 4.11 -11.01
CA ARG A 303 -28.06 2.91 -11.26
C ARG A 303 -28.36 2.14 -9.97
N GLU A 304 -27.35 1.95 -9.13
CA GLU A 304 -27.47 1.21 -7.86
C GLU A 304 -28.29 1.99 -6.84
N ALA A 305 -28.07 3.30 -6.70
CA ALA A 305 -28.86 4.17 -5.83
C ALA A 305 -30.34 4.23 -6.23
N ASN A 306 -30.66 4.15 -7.53
CA ASN A 306 -32.05 4.05 -7.99
C ASN A 306 -32.66 2.70 -7.58
N HIS A 307 -31.90 1.61 -7.68
CA HIS A 307 -32.36 0.28 -7.27
C HIS A 307 -32.63 0.21 -5.76
N ASP A 308 -31.70 0.71 -4.95
CA ASP A 308 -31.86 0.78 -3.48
C ASP A 308 -33.08 1.65 -3.10
N ALA A 309 -33.32 2.75 -3.83
CA ALA A 309 -34.48 3.60 -3.62
C ALA A 309 -35.80 2.90 -4.00
N GLU A 310 -35.80 2.12 -5.08
CA GLU A 310 -36.93 1.27 -5.48
C GLU A 310 -37.20 0.18 -4.43
N GLU A 311 -36.17 -0.57 -4.00
CA GLU A 311 -36.32 -1.62 -2.98
C GLU A 311 -36.86 -1.06 -1.65
N LYS A 312 -36.34 0.10 -1.22
CA LYS A 312 -36.86 0.77 -0.03
C LYS A 312 -38.32 1.19 -0.18
N TYR A 313 -38.72 1.66 -1.36
CA TYR A 313 -40.10 2.00 -1.67
C TYR A 313 -41.04 0.78 -1.60
N PHE A 314 -40.59 -0.40 -2.03
CA PHE A 314 -41.36 -1.64 -1.94
C PHE A 314 -41.36 -2.31 -0.56
N ALA A 315 -40.38 -2.01 0.30
CA ALA A 315 -40.32 -2.53 1.66
C ALA A 315 -41.21 -1.75 2.67
N GLU A 316 -41.69 -0.57 2.27
CA GLU A 316 -42.57 0.29 3.08
C GLU A 316 -44.08 0.08 2.81
N ASP A 317 -44.46 -0.90 1.96
CA ASP A 317 -45.84 -1.28 1.59
C ASP A 317 -46.19 -2.71 2.09
#